data_AF-A0A267DPF7-F1
#
_entry.id   AF-A0A267DPF7-F1
#
_cell.length_a   1.000
_cell.length_b   1.000
_cell.length_c   1.000
_cell.angle_alpha   90.00
_cell.angle_beta   90.00
_cell.angle_gamma   90.00
#
_symmetry.space_group_name_H-M   'P 1'
#
loop_
_entity.id
_entity.type
_entity.pdbx_description
1 polymer ?
#
loop_
_entity_poly.entity_id
_entity_poly.type
_entity_poly.pdbx_seq_one_letter_code
_entity_poly.pdbx_strand_id
1 'polypeptide(L)'
;CLSKQPSMALSKRLNVRLPPEVNRILLVKNLPFSISAEEMYDIFGKYGAIRQIRVGNTPETRGTAFVVYEDIFDAKNACDHLSGFNVCNRYLVVLYYQPTKVQKKVSVETKREEIDRIKAKYGLGTPKAQ
;
A
#
# COMPACT_ATOMS: atom_id res chain seq x y z
N CYS A 1 -4.03 45.48 12.89
CA CYS A 1 -3.58 44.66 11.75
C CYS A 1 -2.93 43.38 12.25
N LEU A 2 -3.68 42.27 12.32
CA LEU A 2 -3.17 40.94 11.98
C LEU A 2 -4.41 40.10 11.60
N SER A 3 -4.49 39.85 10.30
CA SER A 3 -5.48 39.07 9.57
C SER A 3 -5.79 37.72 10.22
N LYS A 4 -7.09 37.44 10.43
CA LYS A 4 -7.89 36.39 9.75
C LYS A 4 -7.21 35.01 9.73
N GLN A 5 -7.80 33.91 10.21
CA GLN A 5 -9.04 33.30 9.72
C GLN A 5 -9.66 32.34 10.77
N PRO A 6 -10.99 32.12 10.76
CA PRO A 6 -11.70 31.17 11.62
C PRO A 6 -11.66 29.72 11.08
N SER A 7 -11.85 28.79 12.02
CA SER A 7 -12.05 27.34 11.88
C SER A 7 -12.77 26.88 10.60
N MET A 8 -12.07 26.14 9.73
CA MET A 8 -12.70 25.33 8.69
C MET A 8 -12.16 23.90 8.76
N ALA A 9 -12.91 22.97 9.36
CA ALA A 9 -12.69 21.55 9.09
C ALA A 9 -13.82 20.57 9.48
N LEU A 10 -14.98 21.00 9.99
CA LEU A 10 -16.00 20.04 10.48
C LEU A 10 -17.32 20.01 9.69
N SER A 11 -17.49 20.81 8.64
CA SER A 11 -18.82 20.99 8.00
C SER A 11 -18.91 20.58 6.52
N LYS A 12 -17.90 19.93 5.93
CA LYS A 12 -17.95 19.44 4.52
C LYS A 12 -18.05 17.92 4.36
N ARG A 13 -18.26 17.16 5.45
CA ARG A 13 -18.21 15.69 5.43
C ARG A 13 -19.47 14.98 4.90
N LEU A 14 -20.55 15.70 4.62
CA LEU A 14 -21.79 15.08 4.16
C LEU A 14 -21.92 15.25 2.63
N ASN A 15 -21.75 14.12 1.93
CA ASN A 15 -22.07 13.87 0.52
C ASN A 15 -20.97 13.96 -0.57
N VAL A 16 -19.69 13.87 -0.22
CA VAL A 16 -18.64 13.58 -1.22
C VAL A 16 -18.63 12.07 -1.50
N ARG A 17 -19.35 11.63 -2.53
CA ARG A 17 -19.24 10.24 -3.04
C ARG A 17 -17.84 10.06 -3.63
N LEU A 18 -16.99 9.34 -2.91
CA LEU A 18 -15.66 9.01 -3.40
C LEU A 18 -15.74 7.98 -4.55
N PRO A 19 -14.82 8.03 -5.53
CA PRO A 19 -14.75 7.03 -6.58
C PRO A 19 -14.62 5.63 -5.96
N PRO A 20 -15.19 4.58 -6.59
CA PRO A 20 -15.16 3.22 -6.07
C PRO A 20 -13.73 2.63 -5.99
N GLU A 21 -12.76 3.29 -6.61
CA GLU A 21 -11.35 2.92 -6.57
C GLU A 21 -10.66 3.32 -5.25
N VAL A 22 -11.20 4.33 -4.55
CA VAL A 22 -10.64 4.84 -3.30
C VAL A 22 -10.90 3.82 -2.19
N ASN A 23 -9.82 3.45 -1.49
CA ASN A 23 -9.87 2.52 -0.38
C ASN A 23 -9.20 3.13 0.85
N ARG A 24 -9.65 2.68 2.03
CA ARG A 24 -9.02 3.00 3.33
C ARG A 24 -7.60 2.43 3.46
N ILE A 25 -7.29 1.44 2.63
CA ILE A 25 -6.00 0.75 2.61
C ILE A 25 -5.18 1.34 1.46
N LEU A 26 -4.00 1.82 1.78
CA LEU A 26 -3.01 2.29 0.82
C LEU A 26 -1.87 1.27 0.69
N LEU A 27 -1.46 1.06 -0.55
CA LEU A 27 -0.27 0.30 -0.93
C LEU A 27 0.86 1.28 -1.20
N VAL A 28 1.88 1.23 -0.35
CA VAL A 28 3.09 2.03 -0.48
C VAL A 28 4.16 1.15 -1.11
N LYS A 29 4.79 1.63 -2.17
CA LYS A 29 5.90 0.98 -2.87
C LYS A 29 7.12 1.88 -2.87
N ASN A 30 8.27 1.28 -3.18
CA ASN A 30 9.57 1.95 -3.24
C ASN A 30 10.04 2.51 -1.88
N LEU A 31 9.62 1.89 -0.78
CA LEU A 31 10.07 2.27 0.56
C LEU A 31 11.56 1.96 0.74
N PRO A 32 12.32 2.85 1.40
CA PRO A 32 13.69 2.56 1.78
C PRO A 32 13.71 1.41 2.81
N PHE A 33 14.70 0.54 2.70
CA PHE A 33 14.82 -0.64 3.57
C PHE A 33 15.19 -0.30 5.01
N SER A 34 15.75 0.89 5.22
CA SER A 34 16.15 1.40 6.53
C SER A 34 15.01 2.11 7.27
N ILE A 35 13.79 2.18 6.71
CA ILE A 35 12.70 2.91 7.35
C ILE A 35 12.22 2.20 8.61
N SER A 36 12.16 2.94 9.71
CA SER A 36 11.62 2.47 10.97
C SER A 36 10.09 2.55 10.99
N ALA A 37 9.45 1.70 11.80
CA ALA A 37 8.00 1.76 11.99
C ALA A 37 7.56 3.13 12.52
N GLU A 38 8.34 3.74 13.42
CA GLU A 38 8.09 5.07 13.99
C GLU A 38 8.05 6.16 12.93
N GLU A 39 8.97 6.15 11.97
CA GLU A 39 8.97 7.11 10.85
C GLU A 39 7.74 6.93 9.95
N MET A 40 7.29 5.68 9.74
CA MET A 40 6.03 5.46 9.03
C MET A 40 4.85 6.06 9.78
N TYR A 41 4.80 5.93 11.11
CA TYR A 41 3.75 6.58 11.90
C TYR A 41 3.85 8.10 11.86
N ASP A 42 5.05 8.70 11.86
CA ASP A 42 5.21 10.16 11.75
C ASP A 42 4.76 10.70 10.38
N ILE A 43 5.19 10.05 9.29
CA ILE A 43 4.89 10.49 7.92
C ILE A 43 3.40 10.33 7.62
N PHE A 44 2.84 9.14 7.87
CA PHE A 44 1.45 8.84 7.53
C PHE A 44 0.47 9.39 8.58
N GLY A 45 0.88 9.50 9.85
CA GLY A 45 0.04 9.98 10.94
C GLY A 45 -0.32 11.47 10.84
N LYS A 46 0.46 12.26 10.09
CA LYS A 46 0.14 13.68 9.79
C LYS A 46 -1.15 13.87 9.01
N TYR A 47 -1.61 12.84 8.29
CA TYR A 47 -2.78 12.92 7.41
C TYR A 47 -4.05 12.33 8.04
N GLY A 48 -3.92 11.50 9.07
CA GLY A 48 -5.07 10.91 9.76
C GLY A 48 -4.70 9.77 10.70
N ALA A 49 -5.72 9.23 11.37
CA ALA A 49 -5.56 8.13 12.32
C ALA A 49 -5.27 6.81 11.59
N ILE A 50 -4.14 6.19 11.93
CA ILE A 50 -3.70 4.92 11.36
C ILE A 50 -4.21 3.78 12.23
N ARG A 51 -4.93 2.84 11.60
CA ARG A 51 -5.41 1.62 12.25
C ARG A 51 -4.35 0.53 12.31
N GLN A 52 -3.61 0.33 11.22
CA GLN A 52 -2.57 -0.69 11.15
C GLN A 52 -1.57 -0.38 10.02
N ILE A 53 -0.29 -0.63 10.28
CA ILE A 53 0.76 -0.68 9.25
C ILE A 53 1.29 -2.10 9.14
N ARG A 54 1.38 -2.63 7.93
CA ARG A 54 2.00 -3.93 7.63
C ARG A 54 3.12 -3.75 6.62
N VAL A 55 4.35 -4.01 7.04
CA VAL A 55 5.53 -3.92 6.18
C VAL A 55 5.86 -5.31 5.63
N GLY A 56 6.13 -5.38 4.33
CA GLY A 56 6.58 -6.61 3.68
C GLY A 56 8.02 -6.94 4.09
N ASN A 57 8.21 -8.11 4.74
CA ASN A 57 9.50 -8.56 5.24
C ASN A 57 10.15 -9.66 4.37
N THR A 58 9.43 -10.19 3.38
CA THR A 58 10.03 -11.16 2.45
C THR A 58 10.90 -10.45 1.42
N PRO A 59 11.96 -11.09 0.87
CA PRO A 59 12.82 -10.47 -0.13
C PRO A 59 12.05 -9.95 -1.35
N GLU A 60 10.95 -10.61 -1.71
CA GLU A 60 10.07 -10.23 -2.81
C GLU A 60 9.10 -9.08 -2.48
N THR A 61 8.74 -8.91 -1.20
CA THR A 61 7.84 -7.83 -0.74
C THR A 61 8.58 -6.68 -0.06
N ARG A 62 9.91 -6.78 0.09
CA ARG A 62 10.75 -5.79 0.75
C ARG A 62 10.60 -4.43 0.04
N GLY A 63 10.39 -3.37 0.81
CA GLY A 63 10.13 -2.03 0.25
C GLY A 63 8.68 -1.81 -0.19
N THR A 64 7.77 -2.71 0.20
CA THR A 64 6.33 -2.55 0.07
C THR A 64 5.69 -2.53 1.45
N ALA A 65 4.70 -1.66 1.67
CA ALA A 65 3.91 -1.64 2.90
C ALA A 65 2.43 -1.40 2.61
N PHE A 66 1.59 -1.89 3.51
CA PHE A 66 0.17 -1.62 3.54
C PHE A 66 -0.13 -0.73 4.75
N VAL A 67 -0.73 0.43 4.50
CA VAL A 67 -1.17 1.36 5.54
C VAL A 67 -2.69 1.37 5.55
N VAL A 68 -3.29 1.08 6.69
CA VAL A 68 -4.74 1.07 6.89
C VAL A 68 -5.11 2.27 7.72
N TYR A 69 -5.85 3.20 7.15
CA TYR A 69 -6.45 4.32 7.88
C TYR A 69 -7.81 3.95 8.48
N GLU A 70 -8.21 4.69 9.52
CA GLU A 70 -9.56 4.59 10.06
C GLU A 70 -10.59 5.17 9.09
N ASP A 71 -10.29 6.35 8.53
CA ASP A 71 -11.16 7.08 7.62
C ASP A 71 -10.69 7.01 6.16
N ILE A 72 -11.65 7.03 5.23
CA ILE A 72 -11.39 6.93 3.79
C ILE A 72 -10.94 8.27 3.18
N PHE A 73 -11.40 9.40 3.73
CA PHE A 73 -10.99 10.73 3.29
C PHE A 73 -9.54 11.01 3.68
N ASP A 74 -9.13 10.56 4.85
CA ASP A 74 -7.73 10.65 5.33
C ASP A 74 -6.80 9.85 4.41
N ALA A 75 -7.20 8.62 4.05
CA ALA A 75 -6.47 7.80 3.08
C ALA A 75 -6.35 8.48 1.71
N LYS A 76 -7.42 9.12 1.23
CA LYS A 76 -7.37 9.91 -0.02
C LYS A 76 -6.37 11.06 0.10
N ASN A 77 -6.43 11.81 1.20
CA ASN A 77 -5.56 12.95 1.42
C ASN A 77 -4.08 12.54 1.47
N ALA A 78 -3.79 11.46 2.20
CA ALA A 78 -2.46 10.87 2.27
C ALA A 78 -1.97 10.40 0.89
N CYS A 79 -2.83 9.75 0.09
CA CYS A 79 -2.45 9.27 -1.24
C CYS A 79 -2.05 10.41 -2.18
N ASP A 80 -2.75 11.54 -2.14
CA ASP A 80 -2.50 12.69 -3.01
C ASP A 80 -1.18 13.38 -2.68
N HIS A 81 -0.89 13.57 -1.38
CA HIS A 81 0.28 14.32 -0.92
C HIS A 81 1.55 13.46 -0.78
N LEU A 82 1.41 12.17 -0.45
CA LEU A 82 2.56 11.28 -0.26
C LEU A 82 3.02 10.59 -1.55
N SER A 83 2.24 10.66 -2.63
CA SER A 83 2.67 10.19 -3.94
C SER A 83 3.80 11.08 -4.46
N GLY A 84 4.99 10.50 -4.67
CA GLY A 84 6.18 11.26 -5.05
C GLY A 84 6.88 11.96 -3.89
N PHE A 85 6.56 11.63 -2.64
CA PHE A 85 7.30 12.15 -1.48
C PHE A 85 8.69 11.52 -1.41
N ASN A 86 9.73 12.34 -1.23
CA ASN A 86 11.11 11.88 -1.17
C ASN A 86 11.49 11.46 0.26
N VAL A 87 11.82 10.18 0.45
CA VAL A 87 12.33 9.63 1.71
C VAL A 87 13.66 8.95 1.45
N CYS A 88 14.74 9.42 2.08
CA CYS A 88 16.09 8.90 1.91
C CYS A 88 16.51 8.74 0.42
N ASN A 89 16.32 9.80 -0.37
CA ASN A 89 16.59 9.84 -1.82
C ASN A 89 15.78 8.85 -2.66
N ARG A 90 14.65 8.35 -2.14
CA ARG A 90 13.71 7.51 -2.87
C ARG A 90 12.32 8.14 -2.87
N TYR A 91 11.73 8.22 -4.05
CA TYR A 91 10.37 8.72 -4.21
C TYR A 91 9.36 7.62 -3.91
N LEU A 92 8.50 7.85 -2.92
CA LEU A 92 7.46 6.90 -2.56
C LEU A 92 6.37 6.86 -3.63
N VAL A 93 5.85 5.66 -3.86
CA VAL A 93 4.72 5.45 -4.76
C VAL A 93 3.56 4.94 -3.92
N VAL A 94 2.52 5.77 -3.77
CA VAL A 94 1.33 5.44 -2.98
C VAL A 94 0.16 5.17 -3.92
N LEU A 95 -0.49 4.03 -3.74
CA LEU A 95 -1.59 3.55 -4.58
C LEU A 95 -2.74 3.06 -3.70
N TYR A 96 -3.97 3.16 -4.18
CA TYR A 96 -5.10 2.51 -3.50
C TYR A 96 -4.97 0.98 -3.57
N TYR A 97 -5.30 0.32 -2.46
CA TYR A 97 -5.37 -1.12 -2.43
C TYR A 97 -6.50 -1.63 -3.32
N GLN A 98 -6.17 -2.47 -4.29
CA GLN A 98 -7.13 -3.14 -5.16
C GLN A 98 -7.13 -4.64 -4.87
N PRO A 99 -8.15 -5.18 -4.16
CA PRO A 99 -8.18 -6.58 -3.73
C PRO A 99 -8.08 -7.55 -4.92
N THR A 100 -8.71 -7.22 -6.04
CA THR A 100 -8.73 -8.04 -7.25
C THR A 100 -7.34 -8.23 -7.87
N LYS A 101 -6.46 -7.22 -7.79
CA LYS A 101 -5.10 -7.31 -8.32
C LYS A 101 -4.18 -8.10 -7.39
N VAL A 102 -4.36 -7.93 -6.08
CA VAL A 102 -3.55 -8.61 -5.07
C VAL A 102 -3.87 -10.10 -5.02
N GLN A 103 -5.15 -10.48 -5.00
CA GLN A 103 -5.58 -11.89 -5.01
C GLN A 103 -5.08 -12.65 -6.25
N LYS A 104 -5.13 -12.02 -7.44
CA LYS A 104 -4.60 -12.64 -8.67
C LYS A 104 -3.12 -12.98 -8.55
N LYS A 105 -2.30 -12.09 -7.96
CA LYS A 105 -0.86 -12.38 -7.76
C LYS A 105 -0.65 -13.53 -6.78
N VAL A 106 -1.32 -13.50 -5.63
CA VAL A 106 -1.21 -14.57 -4.62
C VAL A 106 -1.64 -15.92 -5.21
N SER A 107 -2.77 -15.99 -5.92
CA SER A 107 -3.23 -17.25 -6.53
C SER A 107 -2.30 -17.77 -7.61
N VAL A 108 -1.58 -16.92 -8.34
CA VAL A 108 -0.61 -17.35 -9.36
C VAL A 108 0.66 -17.88 -8.70
N GLU A 109 1.17 -17.20 -7.67
CA GLU A 109 2.33 -17.64 -6.88
C GLU A 109 2.07 -19.01 -6.26
N THR A 110 0.99 -19.14 -5.50
CA THR A 110 0.66 -20.38 -4.79
C THR A 110 0.44 -21.54 -5.76
N LYS A 111 -0.24 -21.30 -6.89
CA LYS A 111 -0.41 -22.33 -7.94
C LYS A 111 0.93 -22.72 -8.56
N ARG A 112 1.84 -21.77 -8.76
CA ARG A 112 3.15 -22.04 -9.36
C ARG A 112 4.00 -22.91 -8.42
N GLU A 113 4.02 -22.59 -7.13
CA GLU A 113 4.73 -23.39 -6.11
C GLU A 113 4.14 -24.81 -5.98
N GLU A 114 2.81 -24.93 -6.01
CA GLU A 114 2.15 -26.22 -5.92
C GLU A 114 2.43 -27.09 -7.15
N ILE A 115 2.39 -26.49 -8.35
CA ILE A 115 2.77 -27.16 -9.60
C ILE A 115 4.24 -27.58 -9.57
N ASP A 116 5.15 -26.74 -9.07
CA ASP A 116 6.58 -27.06 -8.98
C ASP A 116 6.83 -28.25 -8.03
N ARG A 117 6.22 -28.23 -6.84
CA ARG A 117 6.29 -29.34 -5.88
C ARG A 117 5.71 -30.63 -6.45
N ILE A 118 4.58 -30.58 -7.16
CA ILE A 118 3.97 -31.75 -7.79
C ILE A 118 4.85 -32.26 -8.93
N LYS A 119 5.37 -31.39 -9.79
CA LYS A 119 6.30 -31.78 -10.86
C LYS A 119 7.56 -32.45 -10.32
N ALA A 120 8.13 -31.91 -9.23
CA ALA A 120 9.28 -32.49 -8.55
C ALA A 120 8.95 -33.86 -7.91
N LYS A 121 7.77 -33.99 -7.30
CA LYS A 121 7.31 -35.22 -6.64
C LYS A 121 7.03 -36.36 -7.64
N TYR A 122 6.51 -36.05 -8.83
CA TYR A 122 6.11 -37.05 -9.83
C TYR A 122 7.09 -37.19 -10.99
N GLY A 123 8.25 -36.52 -10.97
CA GLY A 123 9.29 -36.67 -11.99
C GLY A 123 8.87 -36.22 -13.40
N LEU A 124 7.85 -35.37 -13.51
CA LEU A 124 7.27 -34.91 -14.78
C LEU A 124 8.08 -33.73 -15.35
N GLY A 125 9.35 -33.97 -15.69
CA GLY A 125 10.13 -33.07 -16.55
C GLY A 125 9.80 -33.37 -18.01
N THR A 126 9.16 -32.45 -18.73
CA THR A 126 9.00 -32.60 -20.18
C THR A 126 10.39 -32.70 -20.81
N PRO A 127 10.74 -33.79 -21.53
CA PRO A 127 11.96 -33.79 -22.32
C PRO A 127 11.82 -32.67 -23.35
N LYS A 128 12.78 -31.74 -23.38
CA LYS A 128 12.90 -30.80 -24.48
C LYS A 128 13.03 -31.63 -25.76
N ALA A 129 12.02 -31.56 -26.63
CA ALA A 129 12.14 -32.04 -28.00
C ALA A 129 13.29 -31.27 -28.65
N GLN A 130 14.26 -32.03 -29.18
CA GLN A 130 15.47 -31.54 -29.84
C GLN A 130 15.15 -31.08 -31.26
#